data_AF-A0A960NJE9-F1
#
_entry.id   AF-A0A960NJE9-F1
#
_cell.length_a   1.000
_cell.length_b   1.000
_cell.length_c   1.000
_cell.angle_alpha   90.00
_cell.angle_beta   90.00
_cell.angle_gamma   90.00
#
_symmetry.space_group_name_H-M   'P 1'
#
loop_
_entity.id
_entity.type
_entity.pdbx_description
1 polymer ?
#
loop_
_entity_poly.entity_id
_entity_poly.type
_entity_poly.pdbx_seq_one_letter_code
_entity_poly.pdbx_strand_id
1 'polypeptide(L)' 'MSKGYKEITQRIAKGVGAFAKENPDIMKGFREMSAAADRDGVLSAKTKELIALAIGVSQRCDGCIGF' A
#
# COMPACT_ATOMS: atom_id res chain seq x y z
N MET A 1 -11.04 -22.07 -2.99
CA MET A 1 -10.83 -21.46 -1.67
C MET A 1 -10.96 -19.95 -1.82
N SER A 2 -11.83 -19.27 -1.06
CA SER A 2 -11.95 -17.81 -1.14
C SER A 2 -10.71 -17.15 -0.53
N LYS A 3 -10.30 -16.01 -1.08
CA LYS A 3 -9.20 -15.20 -0.52
C LYS A 3 -9.74 -14.35 0.63
N GLY A 4 -9.08 -14.43 1.78
CA GLY A 4 -9.34 -13.58 2.93
C GLY A 4 -8.47 -12.32 2.89
N TYR A 5 -8.97 -11.23 2.28
CA TYR A 5 -8.17 -9.99 2.13
C TYR A 5 -7.84 -9.35 3.49
N LYS A 6 -8.71 -9.49 4.50
CA LYS A 6 -8.43 -8.99 5.86
C LYS A 6 -7.23 -9.69 6.49
N GLU A 7 -7.16 -11.01 6.35
CA GLU A 7 -6.07 -11.82 6.87
C GLU A 7 -4.75 -11.53 6.13
N ILE A 8 -4.84 -11.29 4.81
CA ILE A 8 -3.69 -10.91 3.98
C ILE A 8 -3.12 -9.57 4.44
N THR A 9 -3.94 -8.52 4.55
CA THR A 9 -3.47 -7.18 4.94
C THR A 9 -2.96 -7.14 6.38
N GLN A 10 -3.61 -7.84 7.32
CA GLN A 10 -3.14 -7.93 8.71
C GLN A 10 -1.74 -8.55 8.80
N ARG A 11 -1.50 -9.64 8.07
CA ARG A 11 -0.19 -10.29 8.02
C ARG A 11 0.87 -9.38 7.41
N ILE A 12 0.56 -8.67 6.33
CA ILE A 12 1.49 -7.72 5.70
C ILE A 12 1.78 -6.55 6.66
N ALA A 13 0.75 -5.98 7.28
CA ALA A 13 0.90 -4.88 8.24
C ALA A 13 1.81 -5.27 9.42
N LYS A 14 1.71 -6.51 9.91
CA LYS A 14 2.63 -7.04 10.94
C LYS A 14 4.08 -7.09 10.45
N GLY A 15 4.32 -7.56 9.23
CA GLY A 15 5.65 -7.63 8.61
C GLY A 15 6.25 -6.24 8.37
N VAL A 16 5.47 -5.33 7.78
CA VAL A 16 5.87 -3.92 7.57
C VAL A 16 6.16 -3.24 8.91
N GLY A 17 5.37 -3.52 9.95
CA GLY A 17 5.59 -3.00 11.29
C GLY A 17 6.90 -3.50 11.94
N ALA A 18 7.27 -4.76 11.73
CA ALA A 18 8.57 -5.29 12.16
C ALA A 18 9.72 -4.64 11.38
N PHE A 19 9.60 -4.58 10.05
CA PHE A 19 10.61 -3.94 9.18
C PHE A 19 10.82 -2.47 9.53
N ALA A 20 9.75 -1.72 9.84
CA ALA A 20 9.84 -0.32 10.24
C ALA A 20 10.57 -0.10 11.58
N LYS A 21 10.56 -1.08 12.48
CA LYS A 21 11.33 -1.00 13.74
C LYS A 21 12.82 -1.22 13.50
N GLU A 22 13.16 -2.10 12.56
CA GLU A 22 14.55 -2.42 12.20
C GLU A 22 15.16 -1.36 11.27
N ASN A 23 14.35 -0.76 10.39
CA ASN A 23 14.80 0.16 9.33
C ASN A 23 13.97 1.47 9.34
N PRO A 24 14.05 2.28 10.40
CA PRO A 24 13.18 3.43 10.59
C PRO A 24 13.34 4.50 9.51
N ASP A 25 14.57 4.81 9.08
CA ASP A 25 14.84 5.85 8.07
C ASP A 25 14.34 5.46 6.68
N ILE A 26 14.50 4.18 6.31
CA ILE A 26 13.97 3.65 5.04
C ILE A 26 12.44 3.74 5.03
N MET A 27 11.79 3.32 6.10
CA MET A 27 10.34 3.37 6.20
C MET A 27 9.81 4.80 6.30
N LYS A 28 10.56 5.73 6.88
CA LYS A 28 10.22 7.16 6.84
C LYS A 28 10.20 7.67 5.40
N GLY A 29 11.27 7.43 4.63
CA GLY A 29 11.36 7.86 3.23
C GLY A 29 10.24 7.24 2.37
N PHE A 30 9.94 5.96 2.55
CA PHE A 30 8.83 5.30 1.85
C PHE A 30 7.47 5.95 2.17
N ARG A 31 7.19 6.25 3.44
CA ARG A 31 5.92 6.88 3.85
C ARG A 31 5.79 8.30 3.30
N GLU A 32 6.86 9.07 3.32
CA GLU A 32 6.88 10.44 2.75
C GLU A 32 6.63 10.40 1.24
N MET A 33 7.26 9.47 0.52
CA MET A 33 7.01 9.25 -0.91
C MET A 33 5.55 8.86 -1.18
N SER A 34 5.00 7.88 -0.45
CA SER A 34 3.61 7.43 -0.63
C SER A 34 2.63 8.58 -0.39
N ALA A 35 2.79 9.32 0.71
CA ALA A 35 1.92 10.45 1.03
C ALA A 35 1.99 11.56 -0.04
N ALA A 36 3.18 11.81 -0.59
CA ALA A 36 3.36 12.77 -1.68
C ALA A 36 2.72 12.30 -3.00
N ALA A 37 2.70 10.99 -3.25
CA ALA A 37 2.05 10.40 -4.43
C ALA A 37 0.52 10.53 -4.34
N ASP A 38 -0.07 10.25 -3.17
CA ASP A 38 -1.54 10.14 -3.01
C ASP A 38 -2.28 11.46 -2.77
N ARG A 39 -1.56 12.53 -2.39
CA ARG A 39 -2.17 13.86 -2.16
C ARG A 39 -2.93 14.39 -3.37
N ASP A 40 -3.95 15.21 -3.13
CA ASP A 40 -4.68 15.89 -4.21
C ASP A 40 -3.76 16.80 -5.07
N GLY A 41 -4.12 16.93 -6.35
CA GLY A 41 -3.44 17.79 -7.32
C GLY A 41 -4.24 17.87 -8.62
N VAL A 42 -3.56 17.78 -9.76
CA VAL A 42 -4.22 17.69 -11.08
C VAL A 42 -5.19 16.50 -11.15
N LEU A 43 -4.87 15.42 -10.44
CA LEU A 43 -5.77 14.31 -10.19
C LEU A 43 -6.16 14.30 -8.71
N SER A 44 -7.43 14.01 -8.44
CA SER A 44 -7.92 13.79 -7.08
C SER A 44 -7.27 12.54 -6.46
N ALA A 45 -7.16 12.50 -5.14
CA ALA A 45 -6.71 11.33 -4.39
C ALA A 45 -7.52 10.09 -4.75
N LYS A 46 -8.85 10.22 -4.89
CA LYS A 46 -9.73 9.12 -5.34
C LYS A 46 -9.34 8.58 -6.71
N THR A 47 -9.00 9.45 -7.66
CA THR A 47 -8.55 9.01 -8.99
C THR A 47 -7.23 8.26 -8.92
N LYS A 48 -6.31 8.72 -8.06
CA LYS A 48 -5.02 8.05 -7.84
C LYS A 48 -5.18 6.68 -7.19
N GLU A 49 -6.08 6.53 -6.22
CA GLU A 49 -6.42 5.23 -5.63
C GLU A 49 -6.99 4.24 -6.65
N LEU A 50 -7.81 4.70 -7.59
CA LEU A 50 -8.29 3.85 -8.68
C LEU A 50 -7.15 3.40 -9.61
N ILE A 51 -6.15 4.25 -9.85
CA ILE A 51 -4.94 3.88 -10.59
C ILE A 51 -4.11 2.87 -9.79
N ALA A 52 -3.93 3.08 -8.48
CA ALA A 52 -3.22 2.17 -7.59
C ALA A 52 -3.88 0.78 -7.56
N LEU A 53 -5.22 0.72 -7.50
CA LEU A 53 -5.97 -0.53 -7.58
C LEU A 53 -5.76 -1.24 -8.92
N ALA A 54 -5.79 -0.50 -10.04
CA ALA A 54 -5.52 -1.06 -11.36
C ALA A 54 -4.10 -1.66 -11.45
N ILE A 55 -3.11 -1.00 -10.85
CA ILE A 55 -1.74 -1.51 -10.71
C ILE A 55 -1.72 -2.77 -9.83
N GLY A 56 -2.43 -2.78 -8.71
CA GLY A 56 -2.53 -3.96 -7.84
C GLY A 56 -3.08 -5.19 -8.57
N VAL A 57 -4.12 -4.99 -9.40
CA VAL A 57 -4.69 -6.03 -10.26
C VAL A 57 -3.72 -6.47 -11.34
N SER A 58 -3.06 -5.56 -12.06
CA SER A 58 -2.13 -5.90 -13.15
C SER A 58 -0.91 -6.68 -12.64
N GLN A 59 -0.40 -6.31 -11.46
CA GLN A 59 0.70 -6.99 -10.79
C GLN A 59 0.28 -8.28 -10.07
N ARG A 60 -1.03 -8.60 -10.05
CA ARG A 60 -1.59 -9.75 -9.32
C ARG A 60 -1.18 -9.77 -7.84
N CYS A 61 -1.06 -8.59 -7.25
CA CYS A 61 -0.59 -8.39 -5.88
C CYS A 61 -1.79 -8.36 -4.93
N ASP A 62 -2.13 -9.49 -4.30
CA ASP A 62 -3.28 -9.57 -3.38
C ASP A 62 -3.19 -8.60 -2.19
N GLY A 63 -1.96 -8.29 -1.74
CA GLY A 63 -1.73 -7.27 -0.72
C GLY A 63 -2.14 -5.88 -1.21
N CYS A 64 -1.70 -5.52 -2.41
CA CYS A 64 -1.99 -4.23 -3.04
C CYS A 64 -3.48 -4.08 -3.40
N ILE A 65 -4.17 -5.18 -3.68
CA ILE A 65 -5.63 -5.19 -3.93
C ILE A 65 -6.42 -5.05 -2.62
N GLY A 66 -5.85 -5.51 -1.50
CA GLY A 66 -6.54 -5.53 -0.20
C GLY A 66 -6.33 -4.29 0.67
N PHE A 67 -5.25 -3.54 0.46
CA PHE A 67 -5.00 -2.24 1.10
C PHE A 67 -5.81 -1.14 0.41
#